data_AF-A0A151Y233-F1
#
_entry.id   AF-A0A151Y233-F1
#
_cell.length_a   1.000
_cell.length_b   1.000
_cell.length_c   1.000
_cell.angle_alpha   90.00
_cell.angle_beta   90.00
_cell.angle_gamma   90.00
#
_symmetry.space_group_name_H-M   'P 1'
#
loop_
_entity.id
_entity.type
_entity.pdbx_description
1 polymer ?
#
loop_
_entity_poly.entity_id
_entity_poly.type
_entity_poly.pdbx_seq_one_letter_code
_entity_poly.pdbx_strand_id
1 'polypeptide(L)'
;MPSKVKNNLAQLAKVERYIARFQLLSNIHERTLTEHNDQLDFTWKDGYETGVRDANALHGVAKQTAAEAESAKIQQLRLQLSTRESELDQKALELSDAKQKLLDQAKRHQQRIDELKAEIAQNPEPIAASLGFTTYAGPIVENWRDSWKWISNWCFGLIVFFATTPIPPELLMVLPENVRTYLIAWTAFCGLIGRYINQSKGIKTWPLKS
;
A
#
# COMPACT_ATOMS: atom_id res chain seq x y z
N MET A 1 -56.11 -3.64 105.77
CA MET A 1 -55.66 -2.86 104.60
C MET A 1 -54.14 -2.82 104.30
N PRO A 2 -53.19 -3.37 105.10
CA PRO A 2 -51.74 -3.21 104.82
C PRO A 2 -51.14 -4.18 103.77
N SER A 3 -51.83 -5.25 103.38
CA SER A 3 -51.32 -6.23 102.41
C SER A 3 -51.32 -5.73 100.95
N LYS A 4 -52.31 -4.90 100.60
CA LYS A 4 -52.47 -4.37 99.23
C LYS A 4 -51.36 -3.39 98.85
N VAL A 5 -50.92 -2.56 99.81
CA VAL A 5 -49.83 -1.59 99.63
C VAL A 5 -48.48 -2.30 99.41
N LYS A 6 -48.18 -3.36 100.18
CA LYS A 6 -46.95 -4.15 100.00
C LYS A 6 -46.90 -4.85 98.64
N ASN A 7 -48.04 -5.32 98.12
CA ASN A 7 -48.12 -5.93 96.79
C ASN A 7 -47.82 -4.89 95.68
N ASN A 8 -48.41 -3.70 95.78
CA ASN A 8 -48.19 -2.61 94.80
C ASN A 8 -46.72 -2.14 94.75
N LEU A 9 -46.03 -2.07 95.89
CA LEU A 9 -44.61 -1.71 95.94
C LEU A 9 -43.72 -2.78 95.29
N ALA A 10 -44.01 -4.06 95.51
CA ALA A 10 -43.30 -5.15 94.85
C ALA A 10 -43.52 -5.15 93.33
N GLN A 11 -44.74 -4.78 92.88
CA GLN A 11 -45.04 -4.59 91.47
C GLN A 11 -44.26 -3.40 90.88
N LEU A 12 -44.19 -2.27 91.59
CA LEU A 12 -43.41 -1.10 91.17
C LEU A 12 -41.92 -1.44 91.01
N ALA A 13 -41.33 -2.10 92.01
CA ALA A 13 -39.93 -2.53 91.94
C ALA A 13 -39.66 -3.52 90.78
N LYS A 14 -40.65 -4.35 90.43
CA LYS A 14 -40.56 -5.22 89.25
C LYS A 14 -40.56 -4.40 87.96
N VAL A 15 -41.45 -3.42 87.84
CA VAL A 15 -41.53 -2.51 86.69
C VAL A 15 -40.25 -1.68 86.54
N GLU A 16 -39.70 -1.12 87.62
CA GLU A 16 -38.43 -0.39 87.60
C GLU A 16 -37.27 -1.23 87.08
N ARG A 17 -37.18 -2.50 87.49
CA ARG A 17 -36.18 -3.45 86.95
C ARG A 17 -36.38 -3.73 85.47
N TYR A 18 -37.63 -3.81 84.99
CA TYR A 18 -37.91 -3.97 83.56
C TYR A 18 -37.49 -2.73 82.77
N ILE A 19 -37.78 -1.54 83.28
CA ILE A 19 -37.38 -0.27 82.65
C ILE A 19 -35.84 -0.19 82.56
N ALA A 20 -35.13 -0.50 83.64
CA ALA A 20 -33.66 -0.49 83.64
C ALA A 20 -33.05 -1.50 82.65
N ARG A 21 -33.64 -2.71 82.55
CA ARG A 21 -33.23 -3.71 81.55
C ARG A 21 -33.48 -3.23 80.12
N PHE A 22 -34.62 -2.58 79.88
CA PHE A 22 -34.96 -2.06 78.56
C PHE A 22 -34.01 -0.92 78.14
N GLN A 23 -33.69 -0.01 79.06
CA GLN A 23 -32.71 1.06 78.82
C GLN A 23 -31.32 0.50 78.51
N LEU A 24 -30.87 -0.52 79.25
CA LEU A 24 -29.60 -1.20 78.97
C LEU A 24 -29.60 -1.81 77.57
N LEU A 25 -30.67 -2.51 77.19
CA LEU A 25 -30.76 -3.15 75.88
C LEU A 25 -30.81 -2.11 74.74
N SER A 26 -31.53 -1.01 74.93
CA SER A 26 -31.58 0.11 73.99
C SER A 26 -30.20 0.71 73.77
N ASN A 27 -29.46 0.99 74.84
CA ASN A 27 -28.10 1.55 74.75
C ASN A 27 -27.13 0.60 74.04
N ILE A 28 -27.24 -0.72 74.30
CA ILE A 28 -26.42 -1.72 73.60
C ILE A 28 -26.76 -1.71 72.11
N HIS A 29 -28.05 -1.68 71.76
CA HIS A 29 -28.49 -1.70 70.37
C HIS A 29 -28.03 -0.46 69.60
N GLU A 30 -28.19 0.74 70.17
CA GLU A 30 -27.73 1.99 69.57
C GLU A 30 -26.21 1.99 69.38
N ARG A 31 -25.45 1.51 70.38
CA ARG A 31 -24.00 1.41 70.28
C ARG A 31 -23.57 0.44 69.17
N THR A 32 -24.16 -0.74 69.11
CA THR A 32 -23.87 -1.73 68.07
C THR A 32 -24.23 -1.21 66.67
N LEU A 33 -25.35 -0.50 66.54
CA LEU A 33 -25.75 0.12 65.28
C LEU A 33 -24.72 1.17 64.82
N THR A 34 -24.25 2.00 65.75
CA THR A 34 -23.28 3.07 65.47
C THR A 34 -21.92 2.47 65.09
N GLU A 35 -21.42 1.48 65.85
CA GLU A 35 -20.15 0.81 65.56
C GLU A 35 -20.17 0.12 64.18
N HIS A 36 -21.26 -0.57 63.82
CA HIS A 36 -21.39 -1.17 62.49
C HIS A 36 -21.52 -0.13 61.37
N ASN A 37 -22.23 0.96 61.61
CA ASN A 37 -22.38 2.03 60.63
C ASN A 37 -21.03 2.72 60.35
N ASP A 38 -20.28 3.03 61.41
CA ASP A 38 -18.94 3.61 61.29
C ASP A 38 -18.00 2.64 60.55
N GLN A 39 -18.03 1.36 60.90
CA GLN A 39 -17.23 0.34 60.20
C GLN A 39 -17.56 0.27 58.70
N LEU A 40 -18.84 0.32 58.34
CA LEU A 40 -19.28 0.34 56.94
C LEU A 40 -18.80 1.61 56.22
N ASP A 41 -18.87 2.77 56.86
CA ASP A 41 -18.42 4.04 56.29
C ASP A 41 -16.90 4.02 56.02
N PHE A 42 -16.10 3.56 57.00
CA PHE A 42 -14.66 3.38 56.82
C PHE A 42 -14.33 2.40 55.69
N THR A 43 -15.02 1.25 55.64
CA THR A 43 -14.77 0.21 54.62
C THR A 43 -15.12 0.70 53.21
N TRP A 44 -16.25 1.41 53.08
CA TRP A 44 -16.67 1.96 51.80
C TRP A 44 -15.71 3.04 51.32
N LYS A 45 -15.30 3.94 52.22
CA LYS A 45 -14.35 5.00 51.91
C LYS A 45 -13.00 4.44 51.48
N ASP A 46 -12.46 3.47 52.21
CA ASP A 46 -11.18 2.82 51.87
C ASP A 46 -11.25 2.10 50.52
N GLY A 47 -12.33 1.35 50.27
CA GLY A 47 -12.54 0.69 48.98
C GLY A 47 -12.66 1.67 47.82
N TYR A 48 -13.37 2.79 48.02
CA TYR A 48 -13.50 3.84 47.02
C TYR A 48 -12.16 4.53 46.73
N GLU A 49 -11.44 4.96 47.76
CA GLU A 49 -10.13 5.62 47.60
C GLU A 49 -9.11 4.70 46.94
N THR A 50 -9.09 3.42 47.29
CA THR A 50 -8.24 2.41 46.66
C THR A 50 -8.62 2.21 45.20
N GLY A 51 -9.91 2.06 44.90
CA GLY A 51 -10.38 1.91 43.52
C GLY A 51 -10.04 3.11 42.63
N VAL A 52 -10.19 4.34 43.16
CA VAL A 52 -9.80 5.56 42.44
C VAL A 52 -8.29 5.61 42.21
N ARG A 53 -7.49 5.23 43.21
CA ARG A 53 -6.02 5.19 43.09
C ARG A 53 -5.58 4.19 42.02
N ASP A 54 -6.14 2.98 42.04
CA ASP A 54 -5.80 1.92 41.09
C ASP A 54 -6.23 2.29 39.66
N ALA A 55 -7.43 2.85 39.50
CA ALA A 55 -7.91 3.33 38.20
C ALA A 55 -7.00 4.44 37.63
N ASN A 56 -6.59 5.40 38.47
CA ASN A 56 -5.66 6.45 38.06
C ASN A 56 -4.27 5.91 37.73
N ALA A 57 -3.77 4.94 38.51
CA ALA A 57 -2.50 4.29 38.23
C ALA A 57 -2.52 3.55 36.88
N LEU A 58 -3.58 2.77 36.62
CA LEU A 58 -3.79 2.07 35.35
C LEU A 58 -3.88 3.05 34.18
N HIS A 59 -4.62 4.16 34.34
CA HIS A 59 -4.72 5.19 33.31
C HIS A 59 -3.36 5.86 33.05
N GLY A 60 -2.59 6.14 34.10
CA GLY A 60 -1.23 6.68 33.98
C GLY A 60 -0.31 5.75 33.18
N VAL A 61 -0.30 4.46 33.51
CA VAL A 61 0.49 3.43 32.83
C VAL A 61 0.06 3.27 31.37
N ALA A 62 -1.24 3.23 31.09
CA ALA A 62 -1.76 3.12 29.72
C ALA A 62 -1.36 4.33 28.86
N LYS A 63 -1.44 5.55 29.43
CA LYS A 63 -1.01 6.77 28.73
C LYS A 63 0.49 6.78 28.47
N GLN A 64 1.29 6.33 29.43
CA GLN A 64 2.74 6.29 29.30
C GLN A 64 3.19 5.25 28.27
N THR A 65 2.62 4.05 28.29
CA THR A 65 2.92 3.00 27.30
C THR A 65 2.53 3.41 25.89
N ALA A 66 1.40 4.11 25.71
CA ALA A 66 1.03 4.69 24.42
C ALA A 66 2.04 5.75 23.94
N ALA A 67 2.46 6.67 24.82
CA ALA A 67 3.46 7.68 24.49
C ALA A 67 4.83 7.08 24.16
N GLU A 68 5.26 6.04 24.88
CA GLU A 68 6.49 5.30 24.61
C GLU A 68 6.43 4.58 23.24
N ALA A 69 5.30 3.95 22.91
CA ALA A 69 5.08 3.31 21.61
C ALA A 69 5.11 4.32 20.45
N GLU A 70 4.48 5.48 20.63
CA GLU A 70 4.54 6.57 19.65
C GLU A 70 5.96 7.11 19.47
N SER A 71 6.70 7.30 20.56
CA SER A 71 8.09 7.73 20.55
C SER A 71 8.98 6.75 19.79
N ALA A 72 8.84 5.44 20.05
CA ALA A 72 9.57 4.39 19.33
C ALA A 72 9.27 4.42 17.82
N LYS A 73 8.00 4.62 17.44
CA LYS A 73 7.59 4.76 16.04
C LYS A 73 8.21 5.99 15.39
N ILE A 74 8.25 7.13 16.08
CA ILE A 74 8.90 8.35 15.58
C ILE A 74 10.40 8.13 15.37
N GLN A 75 11.08 7.45 16.30
CA GLN A 75 12.49 7.10 16.16
C GLN A 75 12.73 6.19 14.96
N GLN A 76 11.90 5.17 14.77
CA GLN A 76 11.97 4.28 13.61
C GLN A 76 11.79 5.05 12.29
N LEU A 77 10.82 5.97 12.23
CA LEU A 77 10.60 6.81 11.05
C LEU A 77 11.79 7.72 10.75
N ARG A 78 12.44 8.28 11.77
CA ARG A 78 13.66 9.09 11.61
C ARG A 78 14.82 8.28 11.05
N LEU A 79 15.00 7.04 11.52
CA LEU A 79 16.01 6.14 10.99
C LEU A 79 15.74 5.80 9.52
N GLN A 80 14.50 5.47 9.17
CA GLN A 80 14.12 5.18 7.79
C GLN A 80 14.32 6.38 6.86
N LEU A 81 14.00 7.59 7.32
CA LEU A 81 14.28 8.82 6.57
C LEU A 81 15.78 8.99 6.33
N SER A 82 16.60 8.86 7.36
CA SER A 82 18.06 8.96 7.24
C SER A 82 18.64 7.92 6.28
N THR A 83 18.16 6.67 6.31
CA THR A 83 18.57 5.64 5.35
C THR A 83 18.21 6.04 3.92
N ARG A 84 16.97 6.51 3.69
CA ARG A 84 16.52 6.92 2.36
C ARG A 84 17.24 8.16 1.84
N GLU A 85 17.55 9.13 2.71
CA GLU A 85 18.35 10.31 2.34
C GLU A 85 19.74 9.89 1.87
N SER A 86 20.42 9.00 2.61
CA SER A 86 21.71 8.45 2.21
C SER A 86 21.66 7.70 0.87
N GLU A 87 20.63 6.88 0.64
CA GLU A 87 20.42 6.19 -0.65
C GLU A 87 20.21 7.18 -1.81
N LEU A 88 19.54 8.31 -1.55
CA LEU A 88 19.28 9.34 -2.54
C LEU A 88 20.58 10.06 -2.91
N ASP A 89 21.40 10.41 -1.92
CA ASP A 89 22.72 11.02 -2.11
C ASP A 89 23.66 10.08 -2.89
N GLN A 90 23.66 8.79 -2.56
CA GLN A 90 24.44 7.79 -3.29
C GLN A 90 24.01 7.71 -4.76
N LYS A 91 22.70 7.64 -5.04
CA LYS A 91 22.19 7.61 -6.42
C LYS A 91 22.47 8.91 -7.17
N ALA A 92 22.44 10.05 -6.51
CA ALA A 92 22.79 11.33 -7.11
C ALA A 92 24.26 11.35 -7.55
N LEU A 93 25.16 10.80 -6.72
CA LEU A 93 26.57 10.64 -7.06
C LEU A 93 26.77 9.69 -8.25
N GLU A 94 26.17 8.50 -8.23
CA GLU A 94 26.26 7.53 -9.32
C GLU A 94 25.74 8.10 -10.65
N LEU A 95 24.65 8.89 -10.60
CA LEU A 95 24.09 9.53 -11.78
C LEU A 95 25.02 10.62 -12.33
N SER A 96 25.70 11.38 -11.47
CA SER A 96 26.71 12.35 -11.88
C SER A 96 27.91 11.68 -12.56
N ASP A 97 28.42 10.58 -12.00
CA ASP A 97 29.52 9.80 -12.57
C ASP A 97 29.13 9.17 -13.91
N ALA A 98 27.93 8.61 -14.02
CA ALA A 98 27.41 8.06 -15.28
C ALA A 98 27.29 9.14 -16.37
N LYS A 99 26.79 10.33 -16.00
CA LYS A 99 26.70 11.47 -16.92
C LYS A 99 28.08 11.94 -17.37
N GLN A 100 29.06 12.00 -16.47
CA GLN A 100 30.46 12.31 -16.80
C GLN A 100 31.02 11.31 -17.82
N LYS A 101 30.85 10.01 -17.58
CA LYS A 101 31.30 8.95 -18.48
C LYS A 101 30.66 9.04 -19.87
N LEU A 102 29.37 9.33 -19.94
CA LEU A 102 28.66 9.52 -21.22
C LEU A 102 29.19 10.74 -21.98
N LEU A 103 29.45 11.85 -21.29
CA LEU A 103 30.05 13.04 -21.91
C LEU A 103 31.46 12.75 -22.44
N ASP A 104 32.27 12.01 -21.69
CA ASP A 104 33.62 11.63 -22.13
C ASP A 104 33.59 10.63 -23.30
N GLN A 105 32.62 9.71 -23.33
CA GLN A 105 32.38 8.85 -24.48
C GLN A 105 31.95 9.68 -25.71
N ALA A 106 30.99 10.59 -25.56
CA ALA A 106 30.52 11.44 -26.64
C ALA A 106 31.65 12.29 -27.23
N LYS A 107 32.49 12.91 -26.38
CA LYS A 107 33.67 13.67 -26.83
C LYS A 107 34.65 12.80 -27.62
N ARG A 108 34.94 11.58 -27.15
CA ARG A 108 35.82 10.65 -27.88
C ARG A 108 35.23 10.21 -29.22
N HIS A 109 33.92 9.97 -29.28
CA HIS A 109 33.25 9.67 -30.55
C HIS A 109 33.29 10.85 -31.51
N GLN A 110 33.08 12.06 -31.02
CA GLN A 110 33.18 13.27 -31.84
C GLN A 110 34.59 13.44 -32.41
N GLN A 111 35.63 13.27 -31.59
CA GLN A 111 37.02 13.34 -32.04
C GLN A 111 37.33 12.32 -33.15
N ARG A 112 36.86 11.07 -33.01
CA ARG A 112 37.02 10.05 -34.05
C ARG A 112 36.28 10.38 -35.34
N ILE A 113 35.10 11.00 -35.25
CA ILE A 113 34.36 11.46 -36.44
C ILE A 113 35.14 12.58 -37.15
N ASP A 114 35.69 13.53 -36.38
CA ASP A 114 36.46 14.64 -36.95
C ASP A 114 37.76 14.15 -37.60
N GLU A 115 38.44 13.18 -36.99
CA GLU A 115 39.64 12.52 -37.55
C GLU A 115 39.33 11.74 -38.83
N LEU A 116 38.29 10.89 -38.81
CA LEU A 116 37.82 10.18 -40.02
C LEU A 116 37.43 11.17 -41.12
N LYS A 117 36.78 12.28 -40.79
CA LYS A 117 36.42 13.31 -41.77
C LYS A 117 37.65 13.97 -42.38
N ALA A 118 38.70 14.20 -41.59
CA ALA A 118 39.97 14.73 -42.09
C ALA A 118 40.70 13.71 -42.99
N GLU A 119 40.69 12.42 -42.62
CA GLU A 119 41.27 11.33 -43.42
C GLU A 119 40.54 11.16 -44.77
N ILE A 120 39.21 11.24 -44.77
CA ILE A 120 38.37 11.22 -45.99
C ILE A 120 38.66 12.44 -46.89
N ALA A 121 38.86 13.63 -46.29
CA ALA A 121 39.22 14.82 -47.05
C ALA A 121 40.63 14.72 -47.68
N GLN A 122 41.52 13.92 -47.09
CA GLN A 122 42.88 13.72 -47.56
C GLN A 122 42.98 12.58 -48.61
N ASN A 123 42.05 11.60 -48.59
CA ASN A 123 41.95 10.49 -49.56
C ASN A 123 40.52 10.35 -50.10
N PRO A 124 40.14 11.08 -51.17
CA PRO A 124 38.78 11.05 -51.72
C PRO A 124 38.42 9.78 -52.52
N GLU A 125 39.37 8.89 -52.83
CA GLU A 125 39.16 7.84 -53.84
C GLU A 125 38.60 6.47 -53.38
N PRO A 126 38.70 5.97 -52.14
CA PRO A 126 38.27 4.59 -51.86
C PRO A 126 36.80 4.41 -51.40
N ILE A 127 36.08 5.46 -51.03
CA ILE A 127 34.75 5.31 -50.39
C ILE A 127 33.67 4.87 -51.39
N ALA A 128 33.77 5.30 -52.65
CA ALA A 128 32.85 4.85 -53.71
C ALA A 128 33.06 3.37 -54.07
N ALA A 129 34.27 2.83 -53.91
CA ALA A 129 34.60 1.46 -54.29
C ALA A 129 34.41 0.44 -53.16
N SER A 130 34.53 0.85 -51.88
CA SER A 130 34.55 -0.08 -50.74
C SER A 130 33.20 -0.29 -50.05
N LEU A 131 32.24 0.64 -50.14
CA LEU A 131 31.03 0.59 -49.30
C LEU A 131 29.78 0.08 -50.00
N GLY A 132 29.84 -0.34 -51.27
CA GLY A 132 28.72 -1.00 -51.96
C GLY A 132 27.37 -0.30 -51.78
N PHE A 133 27.36 1.01 -51.51
CA PHE A 133 26.15 1.74 -51.24
C PHE A 133 25.60 2.18 -52.60
N THR A 134 24.83 1.28 -53.20
CA THR A 134 23.91 1.64 -54.28
C THR A 134 23.13 2.85 -53.82
N THR A 135 23.35 3.97 -54.50
CA THR A 135 22.63 5.21 -54.26
C THR A 135 21.15 4.95 -54.52
N TYR A 136 20.36 4.73 -53.47
CA TYR A 136 18.90 4.58 -53.58
C TYR A 136 18.27 5.96 -53.80
N ALA A 137 18.36 6.43 -55.04
CA ALA A 137 17.53 7.49 -55.56
C ALA A 137 16.19 6.88 -56.03
N GLY A 138 15.24 6.72 -55.10
CA GLY A 138 13.88 6.30 -55.44
C GLY A 138 12.92 6.45 -54.26
N PRO A 139 11.69 6.96 -54.45
CA PRO A 139 10.69 7.13 -53.38
C PRO A 139 9.96 5.81 -53.12
N ILE A 140 10.69 4.71 -53.00
CA ILE A 140 10.14 3.38 -52.77
C ILE A 140 10.79 2.83 -51.51
N VAL A 141 9.95 2.72 -50.48
CA VAL A 141 10.27 2.32 -49.12
C VAL A 141 11.03 0.99 -49.12
N GLU A 142 12.36 1.05 -48.95
CA GLU A 142 13.24 -0.13 -48.81
C GLU A 142 12.90 -1.01 -47.60
N ASN A 143 12.15 -0.46 -46.63
CA ASN A 143 11.81 -1.15 -45.40
C ASN A 143 10.35 -1.59 -45.29
N TRP A 144 9.62 -1.74 -46.39
CA TRP A 144 8.22 -2.22 -46.35
C TRP A 144 8.09 -3.57 -45.63
N ARG A 145 9.13 -4.41 -45.74
CA ARG A 145 9.22 -5.70 -45.05
C ARG A 145 9.33 -5.58 -43.53
N ASP A 146 9.97 -4.53 -43.04
CA ASP A 146 10.05 -4.23 -41.61
C ASP A 146 8.83 -3.44 -41.12
N SER A 147 8.23 -2.61 -41.97
CA SER A 147 6.92 -2.01 -41.71
C SER A 147 5.84 -3.09 -41.47
N TRP A 148 5.91 -4.21 -42.20
CA TRP A 148 4.98 -5.34 -42.01
C TRP A 148 5.13 -6.02 -40.63
N LYS A 149 6.35 -6.17 -40.13
CA LYS A 149 6.60 -6.72 -38.78
C LYS A 149 6.05 -5.80 -37.70
N TRP A 150 6.17 -4.49 -37.90
CA TRP A 150 5.64 -3.49 -36.99
C TRP A 150 4.10 -3.55 -36.98
N ILE A 151 3.45 -3.54 -38.14
CA ILE A 151 1.99 -3.67 -38.27
C ILE A 151 1.48 -4.98 -37.62
N SER A 152 2.20 -6.09 -37.79
CA SER A 152 1.85 -7.36 -37.15
C SER A 152 1.92 -7.26 -35.62
N ASN A 153 2.93 -6.59 -35.06
CA ASN A 153 3.06 -6.40 -33.61
C ASN A 153 1.92 -5.54 -33.04
N TRP A 154 1.50 -4.51 -33.78
CA TRP A 154 0.32 -3.70 -33.42
C TRP A 154 -0.99 -4.47 -33.54
N CYS A 155 -1.12 -5.35 -34.55
CA CYS A 155 -2.30 -6.23 -34.68
C CYS A 155 -2.39 -7.22 -33.53
N PHE A 156 -1.28 -7.85 -33.12
CA PHE A 156 -1.26 -8.73 -31.95
C PHE A 156 -1.55 -7.95 -30.65
N GLY A 157 -1.02 -6.73 -30.50
CA GLY A 157 -1.34 -5.85 -29.38
C GLY A 157 -2.83 -5.51 -29.30
N LEU A 158 -3.47 -5.19 -30.44
CA LEU A 158 -4.91 -4.91 -30.50
C LEU A 158 -5.76 -6.17 -30.25
N ILE A 159 -5.36 -7.33 -30.78
CA ILE A 159 -6.06 -8.61 -30.50
C ILE A 159 -5.97 -8.94 -29.01
N VAL A 160 -4.78 -8.84 -28.41
CA VAL A 160 -4.59 -9.07 -26.98
C VAL A 160 -5.39 -8.04 -26.17
N PHE A 161 -5.42 -6.77 -26.56
CA PHE A 161 -6.22 -5.73 -25.91
C PHE A 161 -7.72 -6.06 -25.92
N PHE A 162 -8.27 -6.50 -27.05
CA PHE A 162 -9.66 -6.96 -27.15
C PHE A 162 -9.92 -8.29 -26.45
N ALA A 163 -8.89 -9.13 -26.23
CA ALA A 163 -9.01 -10.41 -25.55
C ALA A 163 -8.85 -10.32 -24.02
N THR A 164 -8.05 -9.37 -23.51
CA THR A 164 -7.75 -9.20 -22.08
C THR A 164 -8.60 -8.16 -21.40
N THR A 165 -9.31 -7.31 -22.15
CA THR A 165 -10.40 -6.51 -21.61
C THR A 165 -11.69 -7.34 -21.63
N PRO A 166 -12.23 -7.76 -20.47
CA PRO A 166 -13.52 -8.44 -20.45
C PRO A 166 -14.58 -7.45 -20.92
N ILE A 167 -15.11 -7.66 -22.12
CA ILE A 167 -16.20 -6.85 -22.69
C ILE A 167 -17.38 -6.90 -21.71
N PRO A 168 -17.75 -5.79 -21.06
CA PRO A 168 -18.90 -5.74 -20.19
C PRO A 168 -20.16 -6.04 -21.03
N PRO A 169 -21.09 -6.88 -20.56
CA PRO A 169 -22.32 -7.21 -21.29
C PRO A 169 -23.18 -5.99 -21.66
N GLU A 170 -22.96 -4.85 -20.99
CA GLU A 170 -23.55 -3.53 -21.25
C GLU A 170 -23.15 -2.94 -22.62
N LEU A 171 -21.96 -3.26 -23.16
CA LEU A 171 -21.51 -2.76 -24.47
C LEU A 171 -22.02 -3.60 -25.65
N LEU A 172 -22.49 -4.84 -25.42
CA LEU A 172 -23.04 -5.69 -26.48
C LEU A 172 -24.46 -5.27 -26.92
N MET A 173 -25.20 -4.53 -26.08
CA MET A 173 -26.52 -3.99 -26.45
C MET A 173 -26.44 -2.64 -27.18
N VAL A 174 -25.34 -1.91 -27.04
CA VAL A 174 -25.13 -0.58 -27.67
C VAL A 174 -24.26 -0.67 -28.93
N LEU A 175 -23.49 -1.75 -29.10
CA LEU A 175 -22.59 -1.87 -30.25
C LEU A 175 -23.38 -2.29 -31.52
N PRO A 176 -23.47 -1.43 -32.55
CA PRO A 176 -24.23 -1.73 -33.76
C PRO A 176 -23.65 -2.96 -34.50
N GLU A 177 -24.50 -3.77 -35.13
CA GLU A 177 -24.11 -4.92 -35.98
C GLU A 177 -22.97 -4.59 -36.95
N ASN A 178 -22.92 -3.34 -37.40
CA ASN A 178 -21.90 -2.74 -38.24
C ASN A 178 -20.48 -2.98 -37.70
N VAL A 179 -20.25 -2.79 -36.40
CA VAL A 179 -18.92 -2.89 -35.76
C VAL A 179 -18.47 -4.35 -35.66
N ARG A 180 -19.40 -5.26 -35.40
CA ARG A 180 -19.12 -6.71 -35.45
C ARG A 180 -18.73 -7.13 -36.86
N THR A 181 -19.42 -6.61 -37.87
CA THR A 181 -19.05 -6.82 -39.28
C THR A 181 -17.67 -6.24 -39.59
N TYR A 182 -17.33 -5.06 -39.07
CA TYR A 182 -15.99 -4.47 -39.23
C TYR A 182 -14.89 -5.32 -38.58
N LEU A 183 -15.12 -5.90 -37.40
CA LEU A 183 -14.13 -6.77 -36.74
C LEU A 183 -13.92 -8.09 -37.49
N ILE A 184 -14.99 -8.71 -37.97
CA ILE A 184 -14.93 -9.95 -38.77
C ILE A 184 -14.29 -9.66 -40.13
N ALA A 185 -14.64 -8.55 -40.77
CA ALA A 185 -14.02 -8.11 -42.03
C ALA A 185 -12.53 -7.80 -41.82
N TRP A 186 -12.17 -7.18 -40.70
CA TRP A 186 -10.77 -6.89 -40.35
C TRP A 186 -9.96 -8.16 -40.11
N THR A 187 -10.49 -9.12 -39.35
CA THR A 187 -9.81 -10.42 -39.14
C THR A 187 -9.72 -11.23 -40.44
N ALA A 188 -10.76 -11.22 -41.27
CA ALA A 188 -10.73 -11.85 -42.59
C ALA A 188 -9.70 -11.18 -43.52
N PHE A 189 -9.61 -9.84 -43.50
CA PHE A 189 -8.64 -9.06 -44.26
C PHE A 189 -7.20 -9.32 -43.78
N CYS A 190 -6.95 -9.36 -42.47
CA CYS A 190 -5.66 -9.75 -41.89
C CYS A 190 -5.27 -11.19 -42.26
N GLY A 191 -6.24 -12.12 -42.28
CA GLY A 191 -6.02 -13.50 -42.74
C GLY A 191 -5.70 -13.58 -44.23
N LEU A 192 -6.37 -12.79 -45.07
CA LEU A 192 -6.15 -12.73 -46.52
C LEU A 192 -4.78 -12.12 -46.86
N ILE A 193 -4.39 -11.02 -46.20
CA ILE A 193 -3.07 -10.42 -46.39
C ILE A 193 -1.98 -11.33 -45.81
N GLY A 194 -2.23 -11.98 -44.68
CA GLY A 194 -1.34 -13.01 -44.14
C GLY A 194 -1.11 -14.15 -45.13
N ARG A 195 -2.16 -14.60 -45.84
CA ARG A 195 -2.07 -15.62 -46.89
C ARG A 195 -1.38 -15.11 -48.16
N TYR A 196 -1.62 -13.86 -48.57
CA TYR A 196 -0.96 -13.21 -49.71
C TYR A 196 0.55 -13.09 -49.50
N ILE A 197 0.99 -12.74 -48.29
CA ILE A 197 2.41 -12.66 -47.93
C ILE A 197 3.04 -14.05 -47.83
N ASN A 198 2.31 -15.05 -47.33
CA ASN A 198 2.80 -16.43 -47.33
C ASN A 198 2.96 -17.03 -48.75
N GLN A 199 2.18 -16.56 -49.73
CA GLN A 199 2.30 -16.99 -51.13
C GLN A 199 3.52 -16.39 -51.87
N SER A 200 4.06 -15.24 -51.42
CA SER A 200 5.31 -14.67 -51.98
C SER A 200 6.56 -15.55 -51.78
N LYS A 201 6.43 -16.65 -51.03
CA LYS A 201 7.48 -17.66 -50.84
C LYS A 201 7.37 -18.86 -51.79
N GLY A 202 6.40 -18.86 -52.71
CA GLY A 202 6.12 -19.99 -53.58
C GLY A 202 6.26 -19.67 -55.07
N ILE A 203 7.50 -19.57 -55.57
CA ILE A 203 7.95 -20.13 -56.86
C ILE A 203 9.46 -20.41 -56.67
N LYS A 204 9.82 -21.68 -56.41
CA LYS A 204 11.19 -22.17 -56.63
C LYS A 204 11.27 -22.58 -58.09
N THR A 205 11.63 -21.66 -58.99
CA THR A 205 12.11 -22.04 -60.32
C THR A 205 13.59 -22.37 -60.21
N TRP A 206 13.93 -23.66 -60.23
CA TRP A 206 15.30 -24.11 -60.41
C TRP A 206 15.75 -23.88 -61.85
N PRO A 207 16.96 -23.35 -62.12
CA PRO A 207 17.63 -23.58 -63.38
C PRO A 207 18.58 -24.77 -63.26
N LEU A 208 18.32 -25.78 -64.08
CA LEU A 208 19.26 -26.82 -64.49
C LEU A 208 20.49 -26.17 -65.13
N LYS A 209 21.68 -26.68 -64.82
CA LYS A 209 22.87 -26.42 -65.64
C LYS A 209 23.55 -27.75 -65.94
N SER A 210 23.51 -28.10 -67.23
CA SER A 210 24.43 -28.99 -67.94
C SER A 210 25.85 -28.46 -67.90
#